data_AF-Q4WHM5-F1
#
_entry.id   AF-Q4WHM5-F1
#
_cell.length_a   1.000
_cell.length_b   1.000
_cell.length_c   1.000
_cell.angle_alpha   90.00
_cell.angle_beta   90.00
_cell.angle_gamma   90.00
#
_symmetry.space_group_name_H-M   'P 1'
#
loop_
_entity.id
_entity.type
_entity.pdbx_description
1 polymer ?
#
loop_
_entity_poly.entity_id
_entity_poly.type
_entity_poly.pdbx_seq_one_letter_code
_entity_poly.pdbx_strand_id
1 'polypeptide(L)'
;MLTRNSRLKESLPWVSSKLFCAKRRFLAQVVNLKSVPTVSGALHCNEASAKAHSRKTTNPLTFLYQKTASRRIILTIPHTQRLEIAADALYKQKKIRGFCHLSTGQEAVAVGIEYGISKEDKLITAYRSHGFTFMRGGSIMSIVGELLGRQDGISHGKGGSMHMFCAGFFGGNGIVGAHVPVGAGIAFAQQYNDRDNITVDAYGDGAANQGQVHEAFNMAKLWNLPVLFGCEIMAAVKHGREFIRAGNGPLVYEYVTYRYAGHSMSDPGVGYRTRGELKAERASDPVSNFRAQLIDWGIITEDEAKTIDKNVRKKVNHEVAEAEKMPEPEPRLDVLFQDIYVRGSEPDQYRGRTVDETHY
;
A
#
# COMPACT_ATOMS: atom_id res chain seq x y z
N MET A 1 6.35 -7.52 -0.55
CA MET A 1 5.08 -8.24 -0.27
C MET A 1 5.28 -9.74 -0.38
N LEU A 2 5.87 -10.40 0.62
CA LEU A 2 6.15 -11.84 0.57
C LEU A 2 4.85 -12.64 0.61
N THR A 3 4.43 -13.17 -0.55
CA THR A 3 3.64 -14.40 -0.55
C THR A 3 4.62 -15.56 -0.48
N ARG A 4 4.45 -16.46 0.51
CA ARG A 4 5.30 -17.64 0.79
C ARG A 4 5.56 -18.52 -0.45
N ASN A 5 6.39 -18.10 -1.39
CA ASN A 5 6.51 -18.79 -2.68
C ASN A 5 7.95 -18.93 -3.19
N SER A 6 8.92 -19.18 -2.30
CA SER A 6 10.25 -19.62 -2.70
C SER A 6 10.51 -21.07 -2.25
N ARG A 7 10.38 -21.99 -3.21
CA ARG A 7 11.05 -23.30 -3.17
C ARG A 7 12.50 -23.11 -3.67
N LEU A 8 13.38 -22.60 -2.82
CA LEU A 8 14.82 -22.72 -3.06
C LEU A 8 15.33 -23.92 -2.26
N LYS A 9 15.73 -24.99 -2.96
CA LYS A 9 16.19 -26.23 -2.34
C LYS A 9 17.69 -26.26 -2.02
N GLU A 10 18.48 -25.31 -2.50
CA GLU A 10 19.92 -25.26 -2.22
C GLU A 10 20.41 -23.80 -2.10
N SER A 11 21.30 -23.56 -1.14
CA SER A 11 21.87 -22.24 -0.84
C SER A 11 23.00 -21.88 -1.81
N LEU A 12 22.97 -20.66 -2.36
CA LEU A 12 24.10 -20.09 -3.10
C LEU A 12 25.31 -19.91 -2.16
N PRO A 13 26.54 -20.21 -2.61
CA PRO A 13 27.73 -20.36 -1.76
C PRO A 13 28.24 -19.08 -1.06
N TRP A 14 27.70 -17.91 -1.39
CA TRP A 14 27.98 -16.63 -0.72
C TRP A 14 26.89 -16.18 0.27
N VAL A 15 25.86 -17.01 0.49
CA VAL A 15 24.82 -16.76 1.50
C VAL A 15 25.08 -17.67 2.70
N SER A 16 25.38 -17.08 3.86
CA SER A 16 25.55 -17.82 5.11
C SER A 16 24.28 -18.61 5.45
N SER A 17 24.36 -19.94 5.36
CA SER A 17 23.27 -20.89 5.60
C SER A 17 22.85 -21.00 7.07
N LYS A 18 23.46 -20.23 7.99
CA LYS A 18 23.03 -20.14 9.40
C LYS A 18 21.76 -19.29 9.61
N LEU A 19 21.26 -18.62 8.58
CA LEU A 19 20.13 -17.68 8.68
C LEU A 19 18.77 -18.25 8.26
N PHE A 20 18.69 -19.47 7.74
CA PHE A 20 17.40 -20.10 7.42
C PHE A 20 16.84 -20.89 8.62
N CYS A 21 16.07 -20.19 9.46
CA CYS A 21 15.26 -20.85 10.49
C CYS A 21 13.99 -21.43 9.85
N ALA A 22 14.03 -22.70 9.46
CA ALA A 22 12.92 -23.47 8.87
C ALA A 22 11.67 -23.64 9.79
N LYS A 23 11.60 -22.97 10.95
CA LYS A 23 10.52 -23.10 11.94
C LYS A 23 9.75 -21.81 12.27
N ARG A 24 10.07 -20.64 11.69
CA ARG A 24 9.37 -19.38 12.06
C ARG A 24 8.06 -19.21 11.28
N ARG A 25 6.99 -19.76 11.85
CA ARG A 25 5.59 -19.45 11.55
C ARG A 25 5.20 -18.25 12.43
N PHE A 26 4.56 -17.24 11.83
CA PHE A 26 3.95 -16.06 12.46
C PHE A 26 4.92 -14.96 12.95
N LEU A 27 4.80 -13.75 12.36
CA LEU A 27 5.38 -12.50 12.87
C LEU A 27 4.42 -11.31 12.61
N ALA A 28 3.16 -11.51 12.96
CA ALA A 28 2.22 -10.44 13.29
C ALA A 28 1.21 -11.02 14.29
N GLN A 29 1.67 -11.30 15.52
CA GLN A 29 0.78 -11.71 16.59
C GLN A 29 0.45 -10.49 17.45
N VAL A 30 -0.83 -10.12 17.49
CA VAL A 30 -1.38 -9.24 18.51
C VAL A 30 -1.40 -10.04 19.81
N VAL A 31 -0.55 -9.66 20.77
CA VAL A 31 -0.41 -10.41 22.04
C VAL A 31 -1.52 -9.99 23.00
N ASN A 32 -2.15 -10.99 23.62
CA ASN A 32 -3.22 -10.89 24.61
C ASN A 32 -2.71 -10.22 25.90
N LEU A 33 -3.16 -9.00 26.21
CA LEU A 33 -2.76 -8.25 27.42
C LEU A 33 -3.85 -8.39 28.49
N LYS A 34 -3.53 -9.06 29.60
CA LYS A 34 -4.48 -9.37 30.67
C LYS A 34 -4.70 -8.25 31.71
N SER A 35 -4.14 -7.06 31.55
CA SER A 35 -4.40 -5.95 32.47
C SER A 35 -4.01 -4.60 31.88
N VAL A 36 -4.95 -3.64 31.91
CA VAL A 36 -4.73 -2.23 31.59
C VAL A 36 -4.66 -1.44 32.89
N PRO A 37 -3.60 -0.68 33.18
CA PRO A 37 -3.63 0.29 34.27
C PRO A 37 -4.62 1.41 33.94
N THR A 38 -5.51 1.69 34.87
CA THR A 38 -6.34 2.89 34.81
C THR A 38 -5.45 4.12 35.04
N VAL A 39 -5.76 5.19 34.31
CA VAL A 39 -5.19 6.56 34.34
C VAL A 39 -4.09 6.87 33.30
N SER A 40 -4.45 7.77 32.36
CA SER A 40 -3.60 8.43 31.34
C SER A 40 -3.02 7.57 30.20
N GLY A 41 -3.88 7.11 29.30
CA GLY A 41 -3.64 7.20 27.84
C GLY A 41 -2.50 6.39 27.19
N ALA A 42 -1.88 5.45 27.88
CA ALA A 42 -0.76 4.65 27.38
C ALA A 42 -1.13 3.16 27.24
N LEU A 43 -1.18 2.64 26.01
CA LEU A 43 -1.26 1.19 25.74
C LEU A 43 0.14 0.68 25.37
N HIS A 44 0.65 -0.30 26.12
CA HIS A 44 1.98 -0.87 25.91
C HIS A 44 1.89 -2.13 25.01
N CYS A 45 2.41 -2.09 23.78
CA CYS A 45 2.65 -3.30 22.98
C CYS A 45 4.03 -3.89 23.30
N ASN A 46 4.12 -5.20 23.56
CA ASN A 46 5.37 -5.88 23.92
C ASN A 46 5.99 -6.74 22.79
N GLU A 47 7.33 -6.80 22.81
CA GLU A 47 8.35 -7.70 22.23
C GLU A 47 8.19 -8.47 20.89
N ALA A 48 7.00 -8.80 20.40
CA ALA A 48 6.86 -9.80 19.33
C ALA A 48 6.94 -9.23 17.89
N SER A 49 6.73 -7.94 17.68
CA SER A 49 6.48 -7.37 16.34
C SER A 49 7.67 -6.68 15.67
N ALA A 50 8.77 -6.41 16.37
CA ALA A 50 9.91 -5.69 15.81
C ALA A 50 11.25 -6.33 16.21
N LYS A 51 11.84 -7.12 15.32
CA LYS A 51 13.24 -7.57 15.44
C LYS A 51 14.06 -7.01 14.29
N ALA A 52 14.75 -5.90 14.54
CA ALA A 52 15.74 -5.35 13.61
C ALA A 52 16.94 -6.30 13.49
N HIS A 53 17.38 -6.59 12.26
CA HIS A 53 18.42 -7.61 11.99
C HIS A 53 19.87 -7.15 12.33
N SER A 54 20.04 -5.98 12.96
CA SER A 54 21.36 -5.43 13.27
C SER A 54 21.31 -4.62 14.57
N ARG A 55 21.35 -5.32 15.72
CA ARG A 55 22.01 -4.94 17.00
C ARG A 55 21.61 -5.94 18.07
N LYS A 56 22.58 -6.42 18.86
CA LYS A 56 22.39 -7.34 20.02
C LYS A 56 21.62 -6.72 21.20
N THR A 57 20.99 -5.55 21.01
CA THR A 57 20.22 -4.84 22.02
C THR A 57 19.14 -4.03 21.29
N THR A 58 17.95 -4.60 21.11
CA THR A 58 16.77 -3.84 20.71
C THR A 58 15.89 -3.70 21.95
N ASN A 59 15.86 -2.51 22.54
CA ASN A 59 14.75 -2.15 23.42
C ASN A 59 13.45 -2.27 22.60
N PRO A 60 12.39 -2.86 23.16
CA PRO A 60 11.13 -3.03 22.45
C PRO A 60 10.59 -1.66 21.99
N LEU A 61 10.06 -1.60 20.76
CA LEU A 61 9.32 -0.45 20.28
C LEU A 61 7.96 -0.41 20.98
N THR A 62 7.93 0.16 22.17
CA THR A 62 6.70 0.39 22.94
C THR A 62 6.06 1.70 22.48
N PHE A 63 4.99 1.62 21.70
CA PHE A 63 4.25 2.80 21.25
C PHE A 63 2.96 2.99 22.04
N LEU A 64 2.75 4.21 22.53
CA LEU A 64 1.51 4.61 23.18
C LEU A 64 0.42 4.84 22.14
N TYR A 65 -0.66 4.07 22.18
CA TYR A 65 -1.85 4.35 21.38
C TYR A 65 -2.70 5.45 22.05
N GLN A 66 -2.83 6.59 21.40
CA GLN A 66 -3.84 7.58 21.74
C GLN A 66 -5.22 7.07 21.28
N LYS A 67 -6.21 7.08 22.17
CA LYS A 67 -7.60 6.63 21.88
C LYS A 67 -8.19 7.25 20.61
N THR A 68 -7.87 8.51 20.33
CA THR A 68 -8.34 9.25 19.14
C THR A 68 -7.74 8.72 17.83
N ALA A 69 -6.45 8.38 17.82
CA ALA A 69 -5.79 7.79 16.65
C ALA A 69 -6.36 6.40 16.35
N SER A 70 -6.55 5.57 17.37
CA SER A 70 -7.17 4.24 17.24
C SER A 70 -8.61 4.31 16.69
N ARG A 71 -9.39 5.31 17.12
CA ARG A 71 -10.74 5.57 16.59
C ARG A 71 -10.74 6.00 15.12
N ARG A 72 -9.70 6.67 14.63
CA ARG A 72 -9.64 7.01 13.19
C ARG A 72 -9.28 5.79 12.35
N ILE A 73 -8.31 4.97 12.79
CA ILE A 73 -7.89 3.75 12.09
C ILE A 73 -9.06 2.77 11.92
N ILE A 74 -9.87 2.54 12.97
CA ILE A 74 -11.02 1.63 12.88
C ILE A 74 -12.10 2.16 11.92
N LEU A 75 -12.20 3.47 11.74
CA LEU A 75 -13.10 4.05 10.73
C LEU A 75 -12.55 3.85 9.33
N THR A 76 -11.23 3.83 9.12
CA THR A 76 -10.63 3.82 7.78
C THR A 76 -10.40 2.42 7.20
N ILE A 77 -9.92 1.45 8.00
CA ILE A 77 -9.64 0.07 7.53
C ILE A 77 -10.85 -0.60 6.83
N PRO A 78 -12.08 -0.49 7.34
CA PRO A 78 -13.23 -1.08 6.68
C PRO A 78 -13.50 -0.47 5.29
N HIS A 79 -13.14 0.80 5.06
CA HIS A 79 -13.31 1.42 3.74
C HIS A 79 -12.38 0.77 2.71
N THR A 80 -11.10 0.57 3.05
CA THR A 80 -10.14 -0.09 2.15
C THR A 80 -10.57 -1.52 1.84
N GLN A 81 -11.04 -2.28 2.84
CA GLN A 81 -11.53 -3.64 2.61
C GLN A 81 -12.77 -3.66 1.69
N ARG A 82 -13.73 -2.76 1.93
CA ARG A 82 -14.97 -2.69 1.16
C ARG A 82 -14.75 -2.22 -0.28
N LEU A 83 -13.80 -1.32 -0.50
CA LEU A 83 -13.35 -0.92 -1.83
C LEU A 83 -12.89 -2.14 -2.65
N GLU A 84 -12.03 -2.99 -2.08
CA GLU A 84 -11.50 -4.16 -2.77
C GLU A 84 -12.59 -5.23 -3.02
N ILE A 85 -13.53 -5.41 -2.08
CA ILE A 85 -14.68 -6.30 -2.26
C ILE A 85 -15.60 -5.80 -3.38
N ALA A 86 -15.81 -4.47 -3.49
CA ALA A 86 -16.57 -3.89 -4.59
C ALA A 86 -15.86 -4.10 -5.93
N ALA A 87 -14.54 -3.89 -5.99
CA ALA A 87 -13.74 -4.15 -7.19
C ALA A 87 -13.80 -5.62 -7.62
N ASP A 88 -13.69 -6.58 -6.69
CA ASP A 88 -13.89 -8.01 -6.97
C ASP A 88 -15.25 -8.29 -7.63
N ALA A 89 -16.31 -7.74 -7.07
CA ALA A 89 -17.68 -7.93 -7.57
C ALA A 89 -17.87 -7.32 -8.97
N LEU A 90 -17.39 -6.10 -9.19
CA LEU A 90 -17.48 -5.40 -10.48
C LEU A 90 -16.66 -6.10 -11.57
N TYR A 91 -15.49 -6.66 -11.23
CA TYR A 91 -14.69 -7.45 -12.15
C TYR A 91 -15.41 -8.74 -12.56
N LYS A 92 -16.03 -9.45 -11.60
CA LYS A 92 -16.82 -10.66 -11.89
C LYS A 92 -18.06 -10.36 -12.74
N GLN A 93 -18.62 -9.15 -12.63
CA GLN A 93 -19.68 -8.64 -13.50
C GLN A 93 -19.18 -8.20 -14.88
N LYS A 94 -17.87 -8.35 -15.18
CA LYS A 94 -17.21 -7.90 -16.42
C LYS A 94 -17.24 -6.39 -16.66
N LYS A 95 -17.53 -5.60 -15.61
CA LYS A 95 -17.51 -4.14 -15.69
C LYS A 95 -16.08 -3.58 -15.61
N ILE A 96 -15.24 -4.20 -14.78
CA ILE A 96 -13.78 -3.96 -14.77
C ILE A 96 -13.12 -4.96 -15.73
N ARG A 97 -12.19 -4.48 -16.55
CA ARG A 97 -11.45 -5.27 -17.54
C ARG A 97 -9.94 -5.17 -17.31
N GLY A 98 -9.18 -6.03 -18.00
CA GLY A 98 -7.71 -6.01 -17.93
C GLY A 98 -7.18 -6.44 -16.56
N PHE A 99 -6.20 -5.71 -16.04
CA PHE A 99 -5.59 -6.00 -14.75
C PHE A 99 -6.42 -5.45 -13.59
N CYS A 100 -6.51 -6.22 -12.50
CA CYS A 100 -7.08 -5.78 -11.23
C CYS A 100 -6.39 -6.54 -10.09
N HIS A 101 -5.70 -5.82 -9.20
CA HIS A 101 -4.86 -6.39 -8.14
C HIS A 101 -5.39 -6.00 -6.76
N LEU A 102 -6.12 -6.92 -6.11
CA LEU A 102 -6.79 -6.63 -4.84
C LEU A 102 -5.87 -6.76 -3.63
N SER A 103 -5.85 -5.79 -2.72
CA SER A 103 -5.06 -5.83 -1.48
C SER A 103 -5.77 -6.45 -0.27
N THR A 104 -6.83 -7.24 -0.48
CA THR A 104 -7.52 -7.95 0.62
C THR A 104 -6.58 -8.79 1.47
N GLY A 105 -6.62 -8.61 2.80
CA GLY A 105 -5.70 -9.18 3.78
C GLY A 105 -4.47 -8.32 4.10
N GLN A 106 -4.34 -7.18 3.41
CA GLN A 106 -3.20 -6.27 3.50
C GLN A 106 -3.66 -4.83 3.81
N GLU A 107 -4.89 -4.65 4.27
CA GLU A 107 -5.49 -3.35 4.57
C GLU A 107 -4.69 -2.58 5.62
N ALA A 108 -4.17 -3.30 6.64
CA ALA A 108 -3.34 -2.74 7.69
C ALA A 108 -2.03 -2.13 7.19
N VAL A 109 -1.58 -2.48 5.99
CA VAL A 109 -0.36 -1.96 5.39
C VAL A 109 -0.57 -0.51 4.94
N ALA A 110 -1.51 -0.28 4.02
CA ALA A 110 -1.77 1.07 3.51
C ALA A 110 -2.22 2.01 4.63
N VAL A 111 -3.10 1.53 5.52
CA VAL A 111 -3.52 2.29 6.69
C VAL A 111 -2.36 2.51 7.65
N GLY A 112 -1.57 1.48 7.95
CA GLY A 112 -0.42 1.57 8.83
C GLY A 112 0.57 2.64 8.39
N ILE A 113 0.97 2.61 7.12
CA ILE A 113 1.87 3.61 6.54
C ILE A 113 1.29 5.01 6.69
N GLU A 114 0.05 5.21 6.27
CA GLU A 114 -0.55 6.55 6.25
C GLU A 114 -0.62 7.18 7.65
N TYR A 115 -0.97 6.41 8.68
CA TYR A 115 -0.98 6.93 10.06
C TYR A 115 0.43 7.04 10.67
N GLY A 116 1.45 6.52 10.00
CA GLY A 116 2.86 6.65 10.37
C GLY A 116 3.60 7.80 9.69
N ILE A 117 3.00 8.40 8.66
CA ILE A 117 3.56 9.52 7.90
C ILE A 117 2.65 10.76 7.95
N SER A 118 3.10 11.83 7.31
CA SER A 118 2.34 13.06 7.06
C SER A 118 1.86 13.14 5.60
N LYS A 119 1.00 14.11 5.27
CA LYS A 119 0.55 14.33 3.89
C LYS A 119 1.63 14.96 3.02
N GLU A 120 2.60 15.60 3.66
CA GLU A 120 3.76 16.24 3.07
C GLU A 120 4.81 15.21 2.64
N ASP A 121 4.93 14.10 3.39
CA ASP A 121 5.72 12.92 3.01
C ASP A 121 5.17 12.31 1.71
N LYS A 122 6.07 11.72 0.90
CA LYS A 122 5.70 11.16 -0.41
C LYS A 122 5.57 9.64 -0.33
N LEU A 123 4.70 9.09 -1.17
CA LEU A 123 4.50 7.64 -1.26
C LEU A 123 4.51 7.19 -2.73
N ILE A 124 5.21 6.11 -3.02
CA ILE A 124 5.17 5.42 -4.32
C ILE A 124 5.08 3.90 -4.11
N THR A 125 4.39 3.20 -5.01
CA THR A 125 4.23 1.74 -4.92
C THR A 125 4.04 1.09 -6.29
N ALA A 126 3.95 -0.24 -6.32
CA ALA A 126 3.63 -1.01 -7.51
C ALA A 126 2.11 -1.00 -7.82
N TYR A 127 1.68 -1.84 -8.76
CA TYR A 127 0.29 -1.93 -9.25
C TYR A 127 -0.78 -2.43 -8.25
N ARG A 128 -0.42 -2.75 -7.00
CA ARG A 128 -1.39 -3.10 -5.94
C ARG A 128 -1.63 -1.87 -5.06
N SER A 129 -2.27 -0.86 -5.64
CA SER A 129 -2.25 0.51 -5.12
C SER A 129 -3.58 1.03 -4.58
N HIS A 130 -4.73 0.35 -4.78
CA HIS A 130 -6.05 0.92 -4.47
C HIS A 130 -6.16 1.46 -3.03
N GLY A 131 -5.70 0.66 -2.05
CA GLY A 131 -5.67 1.08 -0.65
C GLY A 131 -4.77 2.29 -0.41
N PHE A 132 -3.59 2.35 -1.04
CA PHE A 132 -2.70 3.51 -0.96
C PHE A 132 -3.32 4.75 -1.60
N THR A 133 -3.92 4.63 -2.79
CA THR A 133 -4.62 5.72 -3.47
C THR A 133 -5.71 6.30 -2.56
N PHE A 134 -6.51 5.44 -1.93
CA PHE A 134 -7.56 5.86 -0.99
C PHE A 134 -6.97 6.60 0.21
N MET A 135 -5.95 6.01 0.86
CA MET A 135 -5.32 6.61 2.03
C MET A 135 -4.64 7.95 1.71
N ARG A 136 -4.10 8.11 0.51
CA ARG A 136 -3.43 9.33 0.07
C ARG A 136 -4.36 10.44 -0.42
N GLY A 137 -5.66 10.15 -0.60
CA GLY A 137 -6.68 11.17 -0.81
C GLY A 137 -7.65 10.89 -1.96
N GLY A 138 -7.49 9.78 -2.68
CA GLY A 138 -8.49 9.35 -3.67
C GLY A 138 -9.81 8.97 -2.98
N SER A 139 -10.94 9.42 -3.51
CA SER A 139 -12.25 8.94 -3.06
C SER A 139 -12.51 7.53 -3.60
N ILE A 140 -13.39 6.76 -2.92
CA ILE A 140 -13.81 5.45 -3.44
C ILE A 140 -14.45 5.63 -4.81
N MET A 141 -15.28 6.67 -4.97
CA MET A 141 -15.89 7.03 -6.23
C MET A 141 -14.86 7.24 -7.35
N SER A 142 -13.79 8.01 -7.11
CA SER A 142 -12.74 8.26 -8.13
C SER A 142 -11.93 7.02 -8.49
N ILE A 143 -11.66 6.16 -7.50
CA ILE A 143 -10.91 4.91 -7.70
C ILE A 143 -11.76 3.90 -8.47
N VAL A 144 -13.04 3.73 -8.08
CA VAL A 144 -13.96 2.83 -8.76
C VAL A 144 -14.29 3.34 -10.16
N GLY A 145 -14.47 4.66 -10.34
CA GLY A 145 -14.62 5.29 -11.64
C GLY A 145 -13.45 4.96 -12.57
N GLU A 146 -12.22 5.03 -12.07
CA GLU A 146 -11.02 4.66 -12.83
C GLU A 146 -10.98 3.17 -13.15
N LEU A 147 -11.33 2.29 -12.20
CA LEU A 147 -11.40 0.85 -12.44
C LEU A 147 -12.44 0.49 -13.51
N LEU A 148 -13.53 1.25 -13.59
CA LEU A 148 -14.57 1.12 -14.59
C LEU A 148 -14.23 1.82 -15.93
N GLY A 149 -13.11 2.55 -16.00
CA GLY A 149 -12.70 3.30 -17.18
C GLY A 149 -13.61 4.50 -17.47
N ARG A 150 -14.06 5.22 -16.44
CA ARG A 150 -14.96 6.38 -16.55
C ARG A 150 -14.20 7.69 -16.64
N GLN A 151 -14.82 8.69 -17.28
CA GLN A 151 -14.22 10.02 -17.53
C GLN A 151 -13.81 10.77 -16.26
N ASP A 152 -14.58 10.59 -15.19
CA ASP A 152 -14.31 11.21 -13.88
C ASP A 152 -13.55 10.27 -12.92
N GLY A 153 -12.98 9.19 -13.46
CA GLY A 153 -11.98 8.39 -12.75
C GLY A 153 -10.79 9.25 -12.36
N ILE A 154 -10.04 8.83 -11.34
CA ILE A 154 -8.89 9.58 -10.82
C ILE A 154 -7.78 9.84 -11.86
N SER A 155 -7.78 9.11 -12.97
CA SER A 155 -6.90 9.31 -14.13
C SER A 155 -7.69 9.33 -15.44
N HIS A 156 -8.93 9.82 -15.37
CA HIS A 156 -9.84 10.02 -16.49
C HIS A 156 -10.15 8.78 -17.33
N GLY A 157 -10.05 7.59 -16.71
CA GLY A 157 -10.26 6.31 -17.39
C GLY A 157 -9.10 5.89 -18.29
N LYS A 158 -7.97 6.60 -18.27
CA LYS A 158 -6.78 6.30 -19.08
C LYS A 158 -5.82 5.31 -18.40
N GLY A 159 -5.85 5.23 -17.07
CA GLY A 159 -4.86 4.47 -16.28
C GLY A 159 -5.32 3.08 -15.86
N GLY A 160 -6.59 2.93 -15.50
CA GLY A 160 -7.15 1.71 -14.93
C GLY A 160 -6.56 1.34 -13.56
N SER A 161 -6.63 0.06 -13.19
CA SER A 161 -6.23 -0.43 -11.85
C SER A 161 -4.78 -0.12 -11.47
N MET A 162 -3.86 -0.15 -12.44
CA MET A 162 -2.44 -0.07 -12.13
C MET A 162 -1.93 1.35 -12.00
N HIS A 163 -2.60 2.35 -12.59
CA HIS A 163 -2.07 3.70 -12.77
C HIS A 163 -3.04 4.74 -12.20
N MET A 164 -2.94 4.98 -10.89
CA MET A 164 -3.72 6.00 -10.19
C MET A 164 -2.76 6.89 -9.43
N PHE A 165 -2.91 8.21 -9.56
CA PHE A 165 -2.00 9.20 -8.96
C PHE A 165 -2.80 10.23 -8.16
N CYS A 166 -2.22 10.76 -7.08
CA CYS A 166 -2.80 11.91 -6.38
C CYS A 166 -1.72 12.73 -5.68
N ALA A 167 -2.10 13.85 -5.06
CA ALA A 167 -1.14 14.73 -4.40
C ALA A 167 -0.31 13.97 -3.35
N GLY A 168 1.00 13.93 -3.56
CA GLY A 168 1.94 13.21 -2.69
C GLY A 168 1.86 11.68 -2.78
N PHE A 169 1.18 11.13 -3.79
CA PHE A 169 1.20 9.71 -4.16
C PHE A 169 1.59 9.56 -5.63
N PHE A 170 2.79 9.05 -5.88
CA PHE A 170 3.38 8.90 -7.21
C PHE A 170 2.98 7.57 -7.87
N GLY A 171 1.83 7.08 -7.44
CA GLY A 171 1.01 6.11 -8.13
C GLY A 171 1.36 4.66 -7.95
N GLY A 172 0.52 3.86 -8.62
CA GLY A 172 0.80 2.46 -8.89
C GLY A 172 1.61 2.33 -10.18
N ASN A 173 2.63 1.48 -10.11
CA ASN A 173 3.56 1.29 -11.21
C ASN A 173 3.50 -0.16 -11.70
N GLY A 174 3.29 -0.33 -13.02
CA GLY A 174 3.08 -1.63 -13.67
C GLY A 174 4.36 -2.45 -13.84
N ILE A 175 5.51 -1.79 -13.95
CA ILE A 175 6.80 -2.46 -14.16
C ILE A 175 7.42 -2.81 -12.81
N VAL A 176 7.63 -4.10 -12.59
CA VAL A 176 8.12 -4.64 -11.32
C VAL A 176 9.50 -4.05 -10.98
N GLY A 177 9.58 -3.33 -9.87
CA GLY A 177 10.83 -2.74 -9.35
C GLY A 177 11.22 -1.39 -9.95
N ALA A 178 10.58 -0.95 -11.05
CA ALA A 178 10.92 0.30 -11.71
C ALA A 178 10.60 1.55 -10.87
N HIS A 179 9.63 1.44 -9.97
CA HIS A 179 9.27 2.53 -9.07
C HIS A 179 10.32 2.76 -7.97
N VAL A 180 11.18 1.78 -7.68
CA VAL A 180 12.15 1.88 -6.58
C VAL A 180 13.24 2.94 -6.82
N PRO A 181 13.87 2.99 -7.99
CA PRO A 181 14.72 4.12 -8.35
C PRO A 181 13.96 5.46 -8.41
N VAL A 182 12.69 5.45 -8.84
CA VAL A 182 11.87 6.68 -8.89
C VAL A 182 11.60 7.22 -7.49
N GLY A 183 11.27 6.38 -6.51
CA GLY A 183 11.12 6.81 -5.12
C GLY A 183 12.42 7.32 -4.51
N ALA A 184 13.57 6.71 -4.84
CA ALA A 184 14.87 7.27 -4.47
C ALA A 184 15.09 8.66 -5.09
N GLY A 185 14.70 8.88 -6.35
CA GLY A 185 14.73 10.18 -7.01
C GLY A 185 13.82 11.23 -6.35
N ILE A 186 12.62 10.84 -5.92
CA ILE A 186 11.71 11.71 -5.18
C ILE A 186 12.32 12.10 -3.83
N ALA A 187 12.95 11.17 -3.13
CA ALA A 187 13.65 11.44 -1.87
C ALA A 187 14.84 12.38 -2.08
N PHE A 188 15.60 12.19 -3.15
CA PHE A 188 16.67 13.11 -3.55
C PHE A 188 16.13 14.51 -3.79
N ALA A 189 15.01 14.66 -4.51
CA ALA A 189 14.38 15.95 -4.72
C ALA A 189 13.89 16.60 -3.41
N GLN A 190 13.38 15.82 -2.45
CA GLN A 190 13.01 16.34 -1.13
C GLN A 190 14.23 16.88 -0.37
N GLN A 191 15.31 16.09 -0.34
CA GLN A 191 16.58 16.50 0.27
C GLN A 191 17.16 17.75 -0.40
N TYR A 192 17.14 17.81 -1.74
CA TYR A 192 17.67 18.94 -2.50
C TYR A 192 16.92 20.25 -2.24
N ASN A 193 15.61 20.17 -1.98
CA ASN A 193 14.75 21.32 -1.72
C ASN A 193 14.59 21.62 -0.22
N ASP A 194 15.51 21.13 0.63
CA ASP A 194 15.52 21.31 2.09
C ASP A 194 14.17 21.01 2.76
N ARG A 195 13.46 19.98 2.26
CA ARG A 195 12.20 19.53 2.85
C ARG A 195 12.49 18.51 3.94
N ASP A 196 12.06 18.81 5.16
CA ASP A 196 12.10 17.89 6.30
C ASP A 196 10.98 16.84 6.23
N ASN A 197 10.99 16.08 5.12
CA ASN A 197 10.02 15.05 4.78
C ASN A 197 10.73 13.79 4.27
N ILE A 198 10.02 12.67 4.33
CA ILE A 198 10.51 11.40 3.79
C ILE A 198 9.74 10.99 2.54
N THR A 199 10.32 10.06 1.78
CA THR A 199 9.63 9.27 0.76
C THR A 199 9.49 7.83 1.25
N VAL A 200 8.30 7.27 1.16
CA VAL A 200 8.02 5.83 1.36
C VAL A 200 7.90 5.16 0.00
N ASP A 201 8.71 4.14 -0.22
CA ASP A 201 8.73 3.36 -1.46
C ASP A 201 8.41 1.89 -1.19
N ALA A 202 7.18 1.50 -1.51
CA ALA A 202 6.66 0.17 -1.19
C ALA A 202 6.81 -0.80 -2.37
N TYR A 203 7.52 -1.92 -2.15
CA TYR A 203 7.76 -2.92 -3.19
C TYR A 203 7.38 -4.37 -2.79
N GLY A 204 7.11 -5.17 -3.82
CA GLY A 204 6.78 -6.59 -3.73
C GLY A 204 8.00 -7.46 -3.38
N ASP A 205 7.76 -8.69 -2.90
CA ASP A 205 8.83 -9.67 -2.72
C ASP A 205 9.48 -10.06 -4.04
N GLY A 206 8.67 -10.29 -5.07
CA GLY A 206 9.16 -10.54 -6.42
C GLY A 206 9.96 -9.36 -6.99
N ALA A 207 9.67 -8.13 -6.54
CA ALA A 207 10.43 -6.95 -6.91
C ALA A 207 11.78 -6.86 -6.19
N ALA A 208 11.94 -7.49 -5.02
CA ALA A 208 13.16 -7.40 -4.22
C ALA A 208 14.41 -7.97 -4.91
N ASN A 209 14.22 -8.82 -5.94
CA ASN A 209 15.29 -9.43 -6.72
C ASN A 209 15.62 -8.67 -8.02
N GLN A 210 15.04 -7.48 -8.23
CA GLN A 210 15.32 -6.66 -9.41
C GLN A 210 16.63 -5.90 -9.23
N GLY A 211 17.52 -5.92 -10.24
CA GLY A 211 18.84 -5.28 -10.15
C GLY A 211 18.77 -3.79 -9.76
N GLN A 212 17.86 -3.05 -10.40
CA GLN A 212 17.63 -1.63 -10.14
C GLN A 212 17.24 -1.29 -8.68
N VAL A 213 16.66 -2.26 -7.94
CA VAL A 213 16.36 -2.07 -6.51
C VAL A 213 17.65 -1.99 -5.69
N HIS A 214 18.63 -2.84 -5.99
CA HIS A 214 19.92 -2.83 -5.31
C HIS A 214 20.76 -1.60 -5.68
N GLU A 215 20.69 -1.17 -6.94
CA GLU A 215 21.30 0.09 -7.39
C GLU A 215 20.71 1.28 -6.62
N ALA A 216 19.38 1.35 -6.50
CA ALA A 216 18.70 2.37 -5.74
C ALA A 216 19.11 2.37 -4.25
N PHE A 217 19.27 1.21 -3.62
CA PHE A 217 19.75 1.12 -2.24
C PHE A 217 21.18 1.66 -2.08
N ASN A 218 22.07 1.30 -3.00
CA ASN A 218 23.45 1.76 -2.99
C ASN A 218 23.52 3.29 -3.09
N MET A 219 22.81 3.86 -4.07
CA MET A 219 22.75 5.32 -4.28
C MET A 219 22.08 6.05 -3.12
N ALA A 220 20.97 5.49 -2.62
CA ALA A 220 20.26 6.06 -1.48
C ALA A 220 21.15 6.13 -0.24
N LYS A 221 21.96 5.08 -0.01
CA LYS A 221 22.88 5.08 1.14
C LYS A 221 24.06 6.01 0.91
N LEU A 222 24.62 6.03 -0.30
CA LEU A 222 25.74 6.90 -0.65
C LEU A 222 25.42 8.38 -0.44
N TRP A 223 24.21 8.80 -0.81
CA TRP A 223 23.75 10.19 -0.70
C TRP A 223 22.95 10.47 0.57
N ASN A 224 22.79 9.46 1.44
CA ASN A 224 22.03 9.53 2.69
C ASN A 224 20.59 10.01 2.50
N LEU A 225 19.92 9.51 1.45
CA LEU A 225 18.60 9.97 1.04
C LEU A 225 17.51 9.71 2.09
N PRO A 226 16.50 10.60 2.20
CA PRO A 226 15.41 10.47 3.15
C PRO A 226 14.32 9.49 2.66
N VAL A 227 14.70 8.24 2.39
CA VAL A 227 13.82 7.20 1.84
C VAL A 227 13.66 6.00 2.76
N LEU A 228 12.40 5.58 2.93
CA LEU A 228 12.01 4.34 3.57
C LEU A 228 11.61 3.34 2.48
N PHE A 229 12.45 2.33 2.25
CA PHE A 229 12.14 1.23 1.36
C PHE A 229 11.34 0.17 2.11
N GLY A 230 10.08 -0.01 1.75
CA GLY A 230 9.18 -0.90 2.45
C GLY A 230 7.75 -0.39 2.63
N CYS A 231 7.05 -0.99 3.58
CA CYS A 231 5.62 -1.28 3.67
C CYS A 231 5.14 -1.64 5.11
N GLU A 232 5.50 -0.90 6.18
CA GLU A 232 5.34 -1.29 7.63
C GLU A 232 3.98 -0.93 8.23
N ILE A 233 3.69 -1.54 9.39
CA ILE A 233 2.61 -1.11 10.28
C ILE A 233 3.04 0.19 10.98
N MET A 234 2.05 1.05 11.25
CA MET A 234 2.17 2.41 11.80
C MET A 234 3.36 2.65 12.75
N ALA A 235 3.53 1.81 13.78
CA ALA A 235 4.58 1.96 14.77
C ALA A 235 5.99 1.99 14.17
N ALA A 236 6.29 1.02 13.30
CA ALA A 236 7.60 0.93 12.70
C ALA A 236 7.78 1.97 11.60
N VAL A 237 6.72 2.38 10.89
CA VAL A 237 6.78 3.54 9.97
C VAL A 237 7.09 4.84 10.72
N LYS A 238 6.48 5.08 11.89
CA LYS A 238 6.81 6.25 12.73
C LYS A 238 8.27 6.24 13.15
N HIS A 239 8.75 5.10 13.64
CA HIS A 239 10.15 4.94 14.00
C HIS A 239 11.09 5.18 12.81
N GLY A 240 10.80 4.56 11.66
CA GLY A 240 11.59 4.72 10.44
C GLY A 240 11.60 6.17 9.97
N ARG A 241 10.45 6.86 10.02
CA ARG A 241 10.34 8.28 9.71
C ARG A 241 11.19 9.14 10.64
N GLU A 242 11.12 8.92 11.95
CA GLU A 242 11.93 9.64 12.93
C GLU A 242 13.42 9.37 12.74
N PHE A 243 13.80 8.11 12.51
CA PHE A 243 15.18 7.69 12.23
C PHE A 243 15.74 8.40 10.99
N ILE A 244 14.98 8.41 9.90
CA ILE A 244 15.37 9.02 8.63
C ILE A 244 15.47 10.55 8.78
N ARG A 245 14.46 11.20 9.38
CA ARG A 245 14.46 12.66 9.62
C ARG A 245 15.59 13.12 10.52
N ALA A 246 16.04 12.28 11.45
CA ALA A 246 17.22 12.54 12.27
C ALA A 246 18.55 12.41 11.49
N GLY A 247 18.53 12.19 10.17
CA GLY A 247 19.72 12.16 9.32
C GLY A 247 20.47 10.84 9.31
N ASN A 248 19.90 9.75 9.84
CA ASN A 248 20.57 8.45 9.93
C ASN A 248 20.63 7.69 8.58
N GLY A 249 20.03 8.26 7.53
CA GLY A 249 20.01 7.71 6.18
C GLY A 249 18.86 6.77 5.90
N PRO A 250 18.88 6.07 4.75
CA PRO A 250 17.78 5.24 4.30
C PRO A 250 17.64 4.00 5.18
N LEU A 251 16.43 3.45 5.17
CA LEU A 251 16.09 2.24 5.91
C LEU A 251 15.30 1.28 5.03
N VAL A 252 15.57 -0.01 5.19
CA VAL A 252 14.81 -1.08 4.54
C VAL A 252 14.06 -1.84 5.62
N TYR A 253 12.78 -2.10 5.35
CA TYR A 253 11.94 -2.92 6.21
C TYR A 253 11.27 -4.05 5.42
N GLU A 254 10.99 -5.16 6.10
CA GLU A 254 10.36 -6.36 5.53
C GLU A 254 9.01 -6.65 6.19
N TYR A 255 8.03 -7.03 5.36
CA TYR A 255 6.63 -7.18 5.76
C TYR A 255 6.11 -8.57 5.62
N VAL A 256 5.75 -9.14 6.76
CA VAL A 256 5.01 -10.39 6.81
C VAL A 256 3.53 -10.06 6.79
N THR A 257 2.96 -10.08 5.59
CA THR A 257 1.52 -9.89 5.34
C THR A 257 1.04 -10.96 4.35
N TYR A 258 -0.27 -11.07 4.14
CA TYR A 258 -0.84 -12.11 3.29
C TYR A 258 -1.96 -11.55 2.41
N ARG A 259 -1.88 -11.78 1.09
CA ARG A 259 -2.97 -11.45 0.16
C ARG A 259 -3.98 -12.60 0.09
N TYR A 260 -5.25 -12.33 0.28
CA TYR A 260 -6.28 -13.36 0.19
C TYR A 260 -6.63 -13.69 -1.26
N ALA A 261 -6.72 -12.67 -2.13
CA ALA A 261 -6.90 -12.87 -3.56
C ALA A 261 -5.67 -13.52 -4.22
N GLY A 262 -5.85 -14.05 -5.43
CA GLY A 262 -4.73 -14.44 -6.29
C GLY A 262 -3.86 -13.25 -6.69
N HIS A 263 -2.89 -13.46 -7.59
CA HIS A 263 -1.94 -12.42 -7.97
C HIS A 263 -2.70 -11.20 -8.50
N SER A 264 -3.62 -11.47 -9.43
CA SER A 264 -4.61 -10.57 -10.00
C SER A 264 -5.97 -11.31 -10.06
N MET A 265 -7.00 -10.64 -10.57
CA MET A 265 -8.31 -11.25 -10.78
C MET A 265 -8.33 -12.41 -11.81
N SER A 266 -7.32 -12.54 -12.67
CA SER A 266 -7.20 -13.68 -13.60
C SER A 266 -6.55 -14.91 -12.97
N ASP A 267 -5.91 -14.76 -11.80
CA ASP A 267 -5.27 -15.85 -11.08
C ASP A 267 -6.17 -16.31 -9.91
N PRO A 268 -6.67 -17.55 -9.92
CA PRO A 268 -7.45 -18.08 -8.80
C PRO A 268 -6.59 -18.33 -7.55
N GLY A 269 -5.26 -18.38 -7.70
CA GLY A 269 -4.32 -18.56 -6.60
C GLY A 269 -4.39 -19.93 -5.93
N VAL A 270 -4.89 -20.96 -6.60
CA VAL A 270 -4.95 -22.34 -6.06
C VAL A 270 -3.87 -23.26 -6.63
N GLY A 271 -3.17 -22.84 -7.68
CA GLY A 271 -2.08 -23.62 -8.29
C GLY A 271 -0.79 -23.68 -7.46
N TYR A 272 -0.63 -22.74 -6.51
CA TYR A 272 0.62 -22.58 -5.74
C TYR A 272 0.42 -22.39 -4.22
N ARG A 273 -0.81 -22.50 -3.72
CA ARG A 273 -1.13 -22.48 -2.28
C ARG A 273 -2.39 -23.29 -1.99
N THR A 274 -2.52 -23.77 -0.77
CA THR A 274 -3.67 -24.60 -0.38
C THR A 274 -4.83 -23.77 0.17
N ARG A 275 -6.06 -24.28 0.04
CA ARG A 275 -7.24 -23.67 0.69
C ARG A 275 -7.10 -23.67 2.22
N GLY A 276 -6.43 -24.69 2.78
CA GLY A 276 -6.17 -24.79 4.22
C GLY A 276 -5.25 -23.68 4.72
N GLU A 277 -4.18 -23.38 3.98
CA GLU A 277 -3.31 -22.22 4.25
C GLU A 277 -4.10 -20.91 4.22
N LEU A 278 -4.88 -20.66 3.17
CA LEU A 278 -5.68 -19.46 3.07
C LEU A 278 -6.69 -19.31 4.23
N LYS A 279 -7.30 -20.42 4.66
CA LYS A 279 -8.21 -20.42 5.83
C LYS A 279 -7.48 -20.08 7.12
N ALA A 280 -6.27 -20.60 7.32
CA ALA A 280 -5.44 -20.30 8.49
C ALA A 280 -5.01 -18.82 8.53
N GLU A 281 -4.60 -18.27 7.39
CA GLU A 281 -4.20 -16.85 7.30
C GLU A 281 -5.40 -15.92 7.52
N ARG A 282 -6.59 -16.25 6.98
CA ARG A 282 -7.84 -15.52 7.27
C ARG A 282 -8.28 -15.58 8.73
N ALA A 283 -7.87 -16.59 9.49
CA ALA A 283 -8.13 -16.64 10.93
C ALA A 283 -7.27 -15.61 11.70
N SER A 284 -6.20 -15.10 11.07
CA SER A 284 -5.34 -14.03 11.60
C SER A 284 -5.61 -12.69 10.91
N ASP A 285 -6.85 -12.45 10.48
CA ASP A 285 -7.23 -11.27 9.72
C ASP A 285 -6.95 -9.96 10.49
N PRO A 286 -6.20 -9.01 9.91
CA PRO A 286 -5.77 -7.82 10.63
C PRO A 286 -6.94 -6.91 11.01
N VAL A 287 -8.02 -6.88 10.21
CA VAL A 287 -9.20 -6.04 10.48
C VAL A 287 -9.97 -6.59 11.68
N SER A 288 -10.26 -7.89 11.64
CA SER A 288 -11.01 -8.58 12.67
C SER A 288 -10.26 -8.61 14.01
N ASN A 289 -8.95 -8.89 13.96
CA ASN A 289 -8.09 -8.89 15.14
C ASN A 289 -7.99 -7.51 15.78
N PHE A 290 -7.81 -6.45 14.96
CA PHE A 290 -7.73 -5.09 15.48
C PHE A 290 -9.06 -4.64 16.09
N ARG A 291 -10.20 -4.95 15.46
CA ARG A 291 -11.52 -4.70 16.04
C ARG A 291 -11.69 -5.37 17.39
N ALA A 292 -11.41 -6.67 17.48
CA ALA A 292 -11.53 -7.44 18.72
C ALA A 292 -10.67 -6.83 19.83
N GLN A 293 -9.44 -6.42 19.49
CA GLN A 293 -8.54 -5.75 20.42
C GLN A 293 -9.06 -4.39 20.90
N LEU A 294 -9.66 -3.58 20.01
CA LEU A 294 -10.23 -2.29 20.42
C LEU A 294 -11.44 -2.43 21.34
N ILE A 295 -12.22 -3.50 21.19
CA ILE A 295 -13.34 -3.84 22.07
C ILE A 295 -12.82 -4.31 23.42
N ASP A 296 -11.85 -5.21 23.43
CA ASP A 296 -11.17 -5.69 24.64
C ASP A 296 -10.56 -4.53 25.45
N TRP A 297 -9.96 -3.57 24.76
CA TRP A 297 -9.41 -2.35 25.37
C TRP A 297 -10.47 -1.30 25.78
N GLY A 298 -11.75 -1.56 25.55
CA GLY A 298 -12.84 -0.63 25.86
C GLY A 298 -12.75 0.71 25.10
N ILE A 299 -12.13 0.72 23.92
CA ILE A 299 -12.02 1.91 23.05
C ILE A 299 -13.32 2.13 22.27
N ILE A 300 -13.95 1.01 21.88
CA ILE A 300 -15.25 0.97 21.22
C ILE A 300 -16.07 -0.22 21.74
N THR A 301 -17.39 -0.15 21.61
CA THR A 301 -18.29 -1.27 21.88
C THR A 301 -18.54 -2.11 20.63
N GLU A 302 -19.06 -3.33 20.81
CA GLU A 302 -19.51 -4.18 19.71
C GLU A 302 -20.60 -3.51 18.84
N ASP A 303 -21.49 -2.74 19.46
CA ASP A 303 -22.56 -2.02 18.75
C ASP A 303 -22.03 -0.80 18.00
N GLU A 304 -21.05 -0.08 18.55
CA GLU A 304 -20.32 0.95 17.82
C GLU A 304 -19.61 0.35 16.60
N ALA A 305 -18.94 -0.80 16.74
CA ALA A 305 -18.25 -1.47 15.63
C ALA A 305 -19.23 -1.89 14.51
N LYS A 306 -20.38 -2.50 14.86
CA LYS A 306 -21.43 -2.84 13.89
C LYS A 306 -21.99 -1.60 13.20
N THR A 307 -22.17 -0.51 13.94
CA THR A 307 -22.66 0.77 13.39
C THR A 307 -21.65 1.35 12.39
N ILE A 308 -20.36 1.31 12.71
CA ILE A 308 -19.28 1.70 11.80
C ILE A 308 -19.36 0.87 10.51
N ASP A 309 -19.38 -0.46 10.60
CA ASP A 309 -19.44 -1.33 9.43
C ASP A 309 -20.65 -1.05 8.54
N LYS A 310 -21.82 -0.83 9.16
CA LYS A 310 -23.06 -0.49 8.45
C LYS A 310 -22.92 0.84 7.70
N ASN A 311 -22.37 1.85 8.36
CA ASN A 311 -22.19 3.18 7.78
C ASN A 311 -21.16 3.16 6.65
N VAL A 312 -20.02 2.49 6.85
CA VAL A 312 -19.00 2.30 5.81
C VAL A 312 -19.60 1.58 4.61
N ARG A 313 -20.30 0.46 4.83
CA ARG A 313 -20.97 -0.28 3.74
C ARG A 313 -21.94 0.62 2.98
N LYS A 314 -22.78 1.39 3.66
CA LYS A 314 -23.73 2.30 3.03
C LYS A 314 -23.01 3.33 2.17
N LYS A 315 -21.94 3.94 2.69
CA LYS A 315 -21.14 4.94 1.99
C LYS A 315 -20.43 4.36 0.77
N VAL A 316 -19.71 3.26 0.92
CA VAL A 316 -19.01 2.59 -0.19
C VAL A 316 -19.99 2.19 -1.29
N ASN A 317 -21.13 1.58 -0.93
CA ASN A 317 -22.14 1.19 -1.91
C ASN A 317 -22.71 2.40 -2.67
N HIS A 318 -22.92 3.52 -1.98
CA HIS A 318 -23.37 4.75 -2.62
C HIS A 318 -22.31 5.29 -3.60
N GLU A 319 -21.05 5.42 -3.19
CA GLU A 319 -19.96 5.90 -4.05
C GLU A 319 -19.71 4.97 -5.25
N VAL A 320 -19.83 3.66 -5.08
CA VAL A 320 -19.76 2.68 -6.18
C VAL A 320 -20.92 2.89 -7.16
N ALA A 321 -22.14 3.07 -6.66
CA ALA A 321 -23.31 3.29 -7.52
C ALA A 321 -23.21 4.60 -8.31
N GLU A 322 -22.64 5.67 -7.72
CA GLU A 322 -22.37 6.91 -8.43
C GLU A 322 -21.27 6.72 -9.47
N ALA A 323 -20.18 6.01 -9.15
CA ALA A 323 -19.12 5.70 -10.11
C ALA A 323 -19.62 4.88 -11.31
N GLU A 324 -20.56 3.96 -11.12
CA GLU A 324 -21.16 3.19 -12.22
C GLU A 324 -21.96 4.06 -13.21
N LYS A 325 -22.56 5.15 -12.72
CA LYS A 325 -23.33 6.11 -13.53
C LYS A 325 -22.47 7.13 -14.26
N MET A 326 -21.20 7.26 -13.90
CA MET A 326 -20.28 8.20 -14.57
C MET A 326 -20.20 7.88 -16.07
N PRO A 327 -20.09 8.90 -16.93
CA PRO A 327 -19.94 8.71 -18.35
C PRO A 327 -18.61 8.03 -18.69
N GLU A 328 -18.59 7.30 -19.79
CA GLU A 328 -17.34 6.88 -20.43
C GLU A 328 -16.65 8.10 -21.05
N PRO A 329 -15.30 8.11 -21.14
CA PRO A 329 -14.60 9.13 -21.90
C PRO A 329 -15.17 9.23 -23.31
N GLU A 330 -15.37 10.46 -23.80
CA GLU A 330 -15.86 10.67 -25.15
C GLU A 330 -14.92 10.02 -26.18
N PRO A 331 -15.42 9.26 -27.16
CA PRO A 331 -14.60 8.55 -28.14
C PRO A 331 -14.07 9.49 -29.24
N ARG A 332 -13.48 10.62 -28.84
CA ARG A 332 -12.88 11.61 -29.73
C ARG A 332 -11.35 11.50 -29.68
N LEU A 333 -10.70 11.75 -30.82
CA LEU A 333 -9.24 11.60 -30.93
C LEU A 333 -8.47 12.57 -30.04
N ASP A 334 -8.97 13.80 -29.89
CA ASP A 334 -8.37 14.79 -28.99
C ASP A 334 -8.41 14.33 -27.54
N VAL A 335 -9.48 13.64 -27.09
CA VAL A 335 -9.56 13.04 -25.74
C VAL A 335 -8.59 11.86 -25.60
N LEU A 336 -8.49 11.02 -26.64
CA LEU A 336 -7.60 9.86 -26.67
C LEU A 336 -6.12 10.26 -26.59
N PHE A 337 -5.72 11.30 -27.32
CA PHE A 337 -4.34 11.80 -27.39
C PHE A 337 -4.06 12.97 -26.43
N GLN A 338 -5.01 13.31 -25.57
CA GLN A 338 -4.81 14.33 -24.55
C GLN A 338 -3.76 13.86 -23.52
N ASP A 339 -2.92 14.80 -23.07
CA ASP A 339 -1.89 14.62 -22.04
C ASP A 339 -0.71 13.71 -22.44
N ILE A 340 -0.42 13.57 -23.73
CA ILE A 340 0.85 12.94 -24.19
C ILE A 340 2.05 13.79 -23.75
N TYR A 341 1.92 15.12 -23.82
CA TYR A 341 2.90 16.09 -23.38
C TYR A 341 2.33 16.89 -22.21
N VAL A 342 3.23 17.43 -21.39
CA VAL A 342 2.84 18.43 -20.39
C VAL A 342 2.40 19.68 -21.14
N ARG A 343 1.30 20.30 -20.72
CA ARG A 343 0.77 21.50 -21.38
C ARG A 343 1.82 22.60 -21.46
N GLY A 344 2.03 23.14 -22.65
CA GLY A 344 3.08 24.11 -22.99
C GLY A 344 4.43 23.49 -23.38
N SER A 345 4.56 22.16 -23.44
CA SER A 345 5.76 21.44 -23.89
C SER A 345 5.53 20.59 -25.15
N GLU A 346 4.37 20.75 -25.77
CA GLU A 346 4.01 20.16 -27.05
C GLU A 346 5.04 20.55 -28.13
N PRO A 347 5.59 19.61 -28.92
CA PRO A 347 6.35 19.99 -30.10
C PRO A 347 5.46 20.70 -31.13
N ASP A 348 6.05 21.65 -31.86
CA ASP A 348 5.37 22.45 -32.90
C ASP A 348 4.80 21.60 -34.04
N GLN A 349 5.35 20.39 -34.25
CA GLN A 349 4.90 19.45 -35.25
C GLN A 349 4.87 18.03 -34.69
N TYR A 350 3.79 17.33 -35.01
CA TYR A 350 3.63 15.91 -34.74
C TYR A 350 3.60 15.14 -36.05
N ARG A 351 4.43 14.10 -36.18
CA ARG A 351 4.21 13.10 -37.24
C ARG A 351 3.06 12.20 -36.79
N GLY A 352 1.84 12.65 -37.02
CA GLY A 352 0.65 11.95 -36.60
C GLY A 352 -0.25 12.75 -35.64
N ARG A 353 -1.37 12.12 -35.30
CA ARG A 353 -2.62 12.56 -34.64
C ARG A 353 -2.46 13.50 -33.40
N THR A 354 -2.16 14.80 -33.40
CA THR A 354 -2.19 15.88 -34.42
C THR A 354 -1.50 17.16 -33.87
N VAL A 355 -0.91 17.99 -34.73
CA VAL A 355 -1.29 19.39 -35.04
C VAL A 355 -1.09 19.46 -36.55
N ASP A 356 -2.14 19.35 -37.35
CA ASP A 356 -2.05 19.32 -38.83
C ASP A 356 -1.43 18.04 -39.43
N GLU A 357 -1.85 16.85 -38.96
CA GLU A 357 -1.49 15.58 -39.62
C GLU A 357 -1.49 15.68 -41.16
N THR A 358 -0.32 15.83 -41.75
CA THR A 358 -0.13 15.79 -43.20
C THR A 358 0.76 14.60 -43.49
N HIS A 359 0.26 13.69 -44.33
CA HIS A 359 1.01 12.57 -44.88
C HIS A 359 1.38 12.94 -46.32
N TYR A 360 2.66 12.73 -46.67
CA TYR A 360 3.34 13.17 -47.91
C TYR A 360 2.66 12.75 -49.21
#